data_AF-A0A7V8VH00-F1
#
_entry.id   AF-A0A7V8VH00-F1
#
_cell.length_a   1.000
_cell.length_b   1.000
_cell.length_c   1.000
_cell.angle_alpha   90.00
_cell.angle_beta   90.00
_cell.angle_gamma   90.00
#
_symmetry.space_group_name_H-M   'P 1'
#
loop_
_entity.id
_entity.type
_entity.pdbx_description
1 polymer ?
#
loop_
_entity_poly.entity_id
_entity_poly.type
_entity_poly.pdbx_seq_one_letter_code
_entity_poly.pdbx_strand_id
1 'polypeptide(L)'
;MIRTTPEHPFYVEGKGWTPAGSLKAADRLLTLLGDSVPLSEVDDTGAWEVVYNLRVADYRTDFVGDDTWSFAAWAHNQICGVQETSGAHNPTYNRSHVDVPAITNPANAILQGERRARHMPPAGSPSDNCTCAYVQIVGEELSPIFASNTDRYTYNWPPVGTGAGQVPQGQGVNNGARHHAEIKAMIRVVQSGVSLQGKAIIIFTDRDPCQYCDRDRGIENAARILGATSVTIWCPSGCIGPIHL
;
A
#
# COMPACT_ATOMS: atom_id res chain seq x y z
N MET A 1 24.13 -17.79 0.26
CA MET A 1 23.14 -17.89 -0.82
C MET A 1 21.74 -17.65 -0.26
N ILE A 2 20.95 -16.76 -0.87
CA ILE A 2 19.51 -16.62 -0.60
C ILE A 2 18.76 -17.26 -1.77
N ARG A 3 17.79 -18.14 -1.49
CA ARG A 3 16.86 -18.69 -2.48
C ARG A 3 15.47 -18.15 -2.16
N THR A 4 14.81 -17.55 -3.15
CA THR A 4 13.51 -16.89 -2.95
C THR A 4 12.75 -16.81 -4.26
N THR A 5 11.46 -16.45 -4.22
CA THR A 5 10.65 -16.28 -5.42
C THR A 5 11.08 -15.03 -6.19
N PRO A 6 10.94 -15.00 -7.53
CA PRO A 6 11.35 -13.85 -8.33
C PRO A 6 10.58 -12.56 -7.96
N GLU A 7 9.40 -12.69 -7.39
CA GLU A 7 8.58 -11.56 -6.91
C GLU A 7 9.09 -10.97 -5.59
N HIS A 8 9.90 -11.70 -4.81
CA HIS A 8 10.24 -11.30 -3.44
C HIS A 8 11.16 -10.06 -3.44
N PRO A 9 10.75 -8.94 -2.83
CA PRO A 9 11.49 -7.68 -2.89
C PRO A 9 12.66 -7.58 -1.89
N PHE A 10 13.78 -6.99 -2.34
CA PHE A 10 14.91 -6.55 -1.52
C PHE A 10 15.16 -5.06 -1.70
N TYR A 11 15.65 -4.38 -0.66
CA TYR A 11 15.97 -2.95 -0.77
C TYR A 11 17.34 -2.75 -1.42
N VAL A 12 17.36 -2.11 -2.59
CA VAL A 12 18.58 -1.81 -3.35
C VAL A 12 18.93 -0.32 -3.20
N GLU A 13 20.16 -0.02 -2.84
CA GLU A 13 20.70 1.34 -2.76
C GLU A 13 20.48 2.09 -4.08
N GLY A 14 19.80 3.24 -4.02
CA GLY A 14 19.48 4.07 -5.18
C GLY A 14 18.39 3.53 -6.11
N LYS A 15 17.76 2.38 -5.80
CA LYS A 15 16.62 1.84 -6.56
C LYS A 15 15.39 1.51 -5.71
N GLY A 16 15.54 1.41 -4.39
CA GLY A 16 14.47 1.02 -3.46
C GLY A 16 14.11 -0.47 -3.57
N TRP A 17 12.87 -0.82 -3.20
CA TRP A 17 12.36 -2.19 -3.23
C TRP A 17 12.34 -2.75 -4.66
N THR A 18 13.20 -3.73 -4.90
CA THR A 18 13.41 -4.38 -6.19
C THR A 18 13.08 -5.87 -6.09
N PRO A 19 12.20 -6.42 -6.95
CA PRO A 19 11.92 -7.86 -6.98
C PRO A 19 13.19 -8.67 -7.27
N ALA A 20 13.36 -9.83 -6.64
CA ALA A 20 14.52 -10.69 -6.80
C ALA A 20 14.83 -11.01 -8.27
N GLY A 21 13.80 -11.26 -9.09
CA GLY A 21 13.93 -11.54 -10.52
C GLY A 21 14.36 -10.34 -11.37
N SER A 22 14.41 -9.14 -10.80
CA SER A 22 14.91 -7.92 -11.45
C SER A 22 16.30 -7.50 -10.96
N LEU A 23 16.85 -8.18 -9.95
CA LEU A 23 18.18 -7.91 -9.41
C LEU A 23 19.26 -8.28 -10.42
N LYS A 24 20.38 -7.56 -10.36
CA LYS A 24 21.56 -7.81 -11.19
C LYS A 24 22.80 -7.90 -10.32
N ALA A 25 23.82 -8.60 -10.82
CA ALA A 25 25.15 -8.54 -10.21
C ALA A 25 25.60 -7.07 -10.04
N ALA A 26 26.30 -6.80 -8.94
CA ALA A 26 26.71 -5.49 -8.46
C ALA A 26 25.60 -4.56 -7.90
N ASP A 27 24.31 -4.93 -7.97
CA ASP A 27 23.29 -4.22 -7.19
C ASP A 27 23.59 -4.32 -5.70
N ARG A 28 23.44 -3.23 -4.95
CA ARG A 28 23.85 -3.14 -3.54
C ARG A 28 22.64 -3.23 -2.63
N LEU A 29 22.51 -4.33 -1.88
CA LEU A 29 21.41 -4.52 -0.94
C LEU A 29 21.70 -3.81 0.38
N LEU A 30 20.72 -3.08 0.92
CA LEU A 30 20.85 -2.48 2.25
C LEU A 30 20.84 -3.58 3.33
N THR A 31 21.66 -3.43 4.37
CA THR A 31 21.77 -4.42 5.46
C THR A 31 21.24 -3.87 6.79
N LEU A 32 21.12 -4.75 7.78
CA LEU A 32 20.78 -4.42 9.16
C LEU A 32 21.64 -3.31 9.77
N LEU A 33 22.91 -3.19 9.37
CA LEU A 33 23.83 -2.20 9.90
C LEU A 33 23.68 -0.82 9.23
N GLY A 34 22.77 -0.68 8.27
CA GLY A 34 22.56 0.54 7.50
C GLY A 34 23.60 0.79 6.41
N ASP A 35 24.57 -0.13 6.25
CA ASP A 35 25.46 -0.19 5.10
C ASP A 35 24.83 -1.02 3.96
N SER A 36 25.56 -1.18 2.85
CA SER A 36 25.09 -1.95 1.70
C SER A 36 26.13 -2.96 1.20
N VAL A 37 25.65 -4.12 0.75
CA VAL A 37 26.47 -5.23 0.25
C VAL A 37 26.17 -5.50 -1.23
N PRO A 38 27.19 -5.59 -2.12
CA PRO A 38 26.96 -5.88 -3.53
C PRO A 38 26.57 -7.34 -3.73
N LEU A 39 25.61 -7.59 -4.61
CA LEU A 39 25.29 -8.92 -5.12
C LEU A 39 26.46 -9.42 -5.98
N SER A 40 26.98 -10.58 -5.64
CA SER A 40 28.01 -11.25 -6.44
C SER A 40 27.44 -11.82 -7.74
N GLU A 41 26.26 -12.44 -7.66
CA GLU A 41 25.62 -13.18 -8.74
C GLU A 41 24.11 -13.27 -8.47
N VAL A 42 23.32 -13.35 -9.55
CA VAL A 42 21.87 -13.60 -9.53
C VAL A 42 21.59 -14.62 -10.62
N ASP A 43 20.92 -15.72 -10.26
CA ASP A 43 20.61 -16.81 -11.18
C ASP A 43 19.14 -17.24 -11.06
N ASP A 44 18.48 -17.40 -12.20
CA ASP A 44 17.13 -17.97 -12.26
C ASP A 44 17.23 -19.48 -12.41
N THR A 45 17.05 -20.17 -11.29
CA THR A 45 17.17 -21.63 -11.22
C THR A 45 16.11 -22.38 -12.04
N GLY A 46 15.01 -21.72 -12.43
CA GLY A 46 13.86 -22.36 -13.09
C GLY A 46 13.17 -23.45 -12.27
N ALA A 47 13.54 -23.60 -10.99
CA ALA A 47 13.09 -24.67 -10.11
C ALA A 47 11.78 -24.30 -9.40
N TRP A 48 10.89 -25.29 -9.28
CA TRP A 48 9.72 -25.19 -8.41
C TRP A 48 10.05 -25.79 -7.06
N GLU A 49 10.07 -24.95 -6.02
CA GLU A 49 10.44 -25.33 -4.66
C GLU A 49 9.38 -24.90 -3.66
N VAL A 50 9.27 -25.63 -2.55
CA VAL A 50 8.49 -25.17 -1.41
C VAL A 50 9.29 -24.09 -0.71
N VAL A 51 8.76 -22.87 -0.71
CA VAL A 51 9.32 -21.73 0.01
C VAL A 51 8.45 -21.38 1.21
N TYR A 52 9.06 -20.75 2.20
CA TYR A 52 8.37 -20.31 3.41
C TYR A 52 8.37 -18.78 3.46
N ASN A 53 7.27 -18.23 3.96
CA ASN A 53 7.20 -16.83 4.34
C ASN A 53 6.84 -16.76 5.83
N LEU A 54 7.49 -15.88 6.57
CA LEU A 54 7.05 -15.51 7.92
C LEU A 54 6.16 -14.28 7.83
N ARG A 55 5.58 -13.78 8.92
CA ARG A 55 4.72 -12.60 8.88
C ARG A 55 5.25 -11.55 9.85
N VAL A 56 5.84 -10.46 9.33
CA VAL A 56 6.32 -9.34 10.15
C VAL A 56 5.24 -8.29 10.35
N ALA A 57 5.08 -7.88 11.59
CA ALA A 57 4.05 -6.97 12.04
C ALA A 57 4.13 -5.56 11.40
N ASP A 58 5.02 -4.73 11.91
CA ASP A 58 4.87 -3.29 11.72
C ASP A 58 5.28 -2.84 10.31
N TYR A 59 6.50 -3.18 9.91
CA TYR A 59 7.08 -2.69 8.66
C TYR A 59 6.96 -3.68 7.53
N ARG A 60 6.47 -4.89 7.81
CA ARG A 60 6.45 -5.99 6.85
C ARG A 60 7.78 -6.15 6.13
N THR A 61 8.86 -5.95 6.87
CA THR A 61 10.23 -6.13 6.39
C THR A 61 11.00 -6.87 7.45
N ASP A 62 11.85 -7.76 7.02
CA ASP A 62 12.78 -8.51 7.85
C ASP A 62 14.20 -8.38 7.30
N PHE A 63 15.16 -8.80 8.12
CA PHE A 63 16.53 -8.97 7.68
C PHE A 63 16.79 -10.46 7.51
N VAL A 64 17.16 -10.85 6.29
CA VAL A 64 17.47 -12.24 5.92
C VAL A 64 18.98 -12.40 5.82
N GLY A 65 19.50 -13.35 6.57
CA GLY A 65 20.93 -13.66 6.60
C GLY A 65 21.15 -15.10 7.03
N ASP A 66 22.43 -15.47 7.03
CA ASP A 66 22.92 -16.76 7.47
C ASP A 66 23.92 -16.51 8.62
N ASP A 67 24.05 -17.45 9.55
CA ASP A 67 24.94 -17.30 10.71
C ASP A 67 26.43 -17.23 10.31
N THR A 68 26.76 -17.72 9.11
CA THR A 68 28.10 -17.58 8.53
C THR A 68 28.34 -16.22 7.87
N TRP A 69 27.31 -15.39 7.68
CA TRP A 69 27.45 -14.07 7.06
C TRP A 69 27.63 -13.00 8.13
N SER A 70 28.44 -12.00 7.84
CA SER A 70 28.61 -10.82 8.70
C SER A 70 27.52 -9.76 8.50
N PHE A 71 26.46 -10.07 7.74
CA PHE A 71 25.39 -9.14 7.37
C PHE A 71 24.05 -9.87 7.23
N ALA A 72 22.96 -9.11 7.25
CA ALA A 72 21.63 -9.58 6.91
C ALA A 72 20.97 -8.57 5.97
N ALA A 73 20.47 -9.03 4.83
CA ALA A 73 19.90 -8.21 3.76
C ALA A 73 18.46 -7.81 4.08
N TRP A 74 18.10 -6.56 3.78
CA TRP A 74 16.75 -6.05 4.03
C TRP A 74 15.78 -6.54 2.97
N ALA A 75 14.84 -7.39 3.40
CA ALA A 75 13.81 -7.99 2.57
C ALA A 75 12.43 -7.46 2.99
N HIS A 76 11.49 -7.47 2.04
CA HIS A 76 10.11 -7.07 2.32
C HIS A 76 9.15 -8.26 2.21
N ASN A 77 8.41 -8.42 3.29
CA ASN A 77 7.46 -9.47 3.58
C ASN A 77 6.04 -9.04 3.21
N GLN A 78 5.74 -9.12 1.91
CA GLN A 78 4.39 -8.84 1.43
C GLN A 78 3.45 -9.97 1.83
N ILE A 79 2.56 -9.72 2.79
CA ILE A 79 1.42 -10.60 3.08
C ILE A 79 0.13 -9.84 2.79
N CYS A 80 -0.61 -10.33 1.80
CA CYS A 80 -2.01 -10.76 1.89
C CYS A 80 -2.56 -11.11 0.49
N GLY A 81 -2.76 -12.40 0.18
CA GLY A 81 -3.87 -12.88 -0.67
C GLY A 81 -3.95 -12.49 -2.16
N VAL A 82 -3.20 -11.50 -2.65
CA VAL A 82 -3.02 -11.20 -4.07
C VAL A 82 -1.64 -10.54 -4.20
N GLN A 83 -0.82 -11.04 -5.12
CA GLN A 83 0.54 -10.57 -5.41
C GLN A 83 0.64 -9.03 -5.41
N GLU A 84 1.36 -8.46 -4.43
CA GLU A 84 1.84 -7.07 -4.49
C GLU A 84 3.12 -7.00 -5.36
N THR A 85 3.07 -7.57 -6.57
CA THR A 85 4.10 -7.33 -7.58
C THR A 85 3.90 -5.95 -8.19
N SER A 86 4.86 -5.50 -9.01
CA SER A 86 4.64 -4.45 -10.02
C SER A 86 3.33 -4.61 -10.81
N GLY A 87 2.74 -5.82 -10.84
CA GLY A 87 1.41 -6.10 -11.38
C GLY A 87 0.21 -5.55 -10.58
N ALA A 88 0.37 -5.06 -9.34
CA ALA A 88 -0.70 -4.38 -8.60
C ALA A 88 -0.70 -2.86 -8.81
N HIS A 89 0.38 -2.31 -9.36
CA HIS A 89 0.55 -0.87 -9.57
C HIS A 89 -0.13 -0.43 -10.86
N ASN A 90 -0.88 0.67 -10.81
CA ASN A 90 -1.18 1.40 -12.02
C ASN A 90 0.10 2.11 -12.52
N PRO A 91 0.60 1.80 -13.74
CA PRO A 91 1.81 2.42 -14.27
C PRO A 91 1.62 3.89 -14.66
N THR A 92 0.38 4.40 -14.71
CA THR A 92 0.11 5.80 -15.05
C THR A 92 0.21 6.75 -13.86
N TYR A 93 0.30 6.24 -12.63
CA TYR A 93 0.41 7.07 -11.44
C TYR A 93 1.87 7.39 -11.12
N ASN A 94 2.12 8.66 -10.81
CA ASN A 94 3.39 9.07 -10.22
C ASN A 94 3.53 8.43 -8.83
N ARG A 95 4.69 7.83 -8.57
CA ARG A 95 5.04 7.25 -7.28
C ARG A 95 6.39 7.77 -6.83
N SER A 96 6.50 8.13 -5.56
CA SER A 96 7.80 8.30 -4.93
C SER A 96 8.16 6.99 -4.22
N HIS A 97 9.33 6.45 -4.50
CA HIS A 97 9.93 5.44 -3.63
C HIS A 97 10.35 6.12 -2.32
N VAL A 98 10.20 5.40 -1.21
CA VAL A 98 10.64 5.89 0.11
C VAL A 98 12.16 5.81 0.15
N ASP A 99 12.85 6.89 -0.18
CA ASP A 99 14.31 7.03 0.04
C ASP A 99 14.65 7.42 1.50
N VAL A 100 13.67 7.64 2.38
CA VAL A 100 13.90 8.00 3.79
C VAL A 100 12.74 7.49 4.64
N PRO A 101 12.94 6.85 5.81
CA PRO A 101 11.93 6.04 6.48
C PRO A 101 10.58 6.76 6.60
N ALA A 102 9.53 6.19 6.01
CA ALA A 102 8.14 6.50 6.32
C ALA A 102 7.78 6.29 7.81
N ILE A 103 8.76 5.85 8.61
CA ILE A 103 8.77 5.65 10.05
C ILE A 103 8.70 6.98 10.85
N THR A 104 8.90 8.15 10.24
CA THR A 104 8.76 9.44 10.95
C THR A 104 7.60 10.33 10.49
N ASN A 105 6.74 9.89 9.57
CA ASN A 105 5.54 10.66 9.24
C ASN A 105 4.56 10.61 10.43
N PRO A 106 4.13 11.74 11.02
CA PRO A 106 3.13 11.77 12.08
C PRO A 106 1.84 11.00 11.71
N ALA A 107 1.53 10.86 10.42
CA ALA A 107 0.43 10.04 9.93
C ALA A 107 0.48 8.57 10.37
N ASN A 108 1.67 7.94 10.40
CA ASN A 108 1.79 6.56 10.84
C ASN A 108 1.54 6.45 12.35
N ALA A 109 2.05 7.39 13.14
CA ALA A 109 1.78 7.43 14.58
C ALA A 109 0.27 7.60 14.87
N ILE A 110 -0.43 8.39 14.06
CA ILE A 110 -1.88 8.56 14.11
C ILE A 110 -2.61 7.25 13.78
N LEU A 111 -2.25 6.56 12.69
CA LEU A 111 -2.82 5.26 12.33
C LEU A 111 -2.59 4.21 13.41
N GLN A 112 -1.36 4.12 13.96
CA GLN A 112 -1.04 3.20 15.05
C GLN A 112 -1.81 3.54 16.33
N GLY A 113 -2.03 4.83 16.61
CA GLY A 113 -2.92 5.28 17.68
C GLY A 113 -4.34 4.76 17.51
N GLU A 114 -4.90 4.88 16.31
CA GLU A 114 -6.25 4.39 16.00
C GLU A 114 -6.35 2.86 16.11
N ARG A 115 -5.34 2.12 15.60
CA ARG A 115 -5.30 0.65 15.75
C ARG A 115 -5.38 0.24 17.21
N ARG A 116 -4.59 0.89 18.08
CA ARG A 116 -4.63 0.65 19.53
C ARG A 116 -5.99 0.99 20.12
N ALA A 117 -6.57 2.14 19.77
CA ALA A 117 -7.88 2.56 20.26
C ALA A 117 -9.00 1.56 19.88
N ARG A 118 -8.90 0.98 18.68
CA ARG A 118 -9.86 -0.01 18.17
C ARG A 118 -9.58 -1.45 18.61
N HIS A 119 -8.55 -1.69 19.43
CA HIS A 119 -8.08 -3.03 19.78
C HIS A 119 -7.86 -3.92 18.54
N MET A 120 -7.39 -3.32 17.45
CA MET A 120 -7.03 -4.05 16.25
C MET A 120 -5.80 -4.92 16.56
N PRO A 121 -5.68 -6.11 15.95
CA PRO A 121 -4.43 -6.86 15.94
C PRO A 121 -3.25 -5.93 15.60
N PRO A 122 -2.05 -6.16 16.16
CA PRO A 122 -0.87 -5.42 15.72
C PRO A 122 -0.78 -5.50 14.19
N ALA A 123 -0.52 -4.37 13.52
CA ALA A 123 -0.36 -4.36 12.06
C ALA A 123 0.60 -5.48 11.68
N GLY A 124 0.33 -6.20 10.59
CA GLY A 124 1.10 -7.34 10.09
C GLY A 124 1.26 -8.55 11.00
N SER A 125 0.60 -8.69 12.16
CA SER A 125 0.67 -9.94 12.95
C SER A 125 -0.03 -11.11 12.23
N PRO A 126 0.17 -12.40 12.59
CA PRO A 126 -0.62 -13.51 12.04
C PRO A 126 -2.14 -13.30 12.06
N SER A 127 -2.65 -12.59 13.07
CA SER A 127 -4.07 -12.25 13.22
C SER A 127 -4.49 -10.96 12.52
N ASP A 128 -3.58 -10.21 11.91
CA ASP A 128 -3.87 -8.96 11.23
C ASP A 128 -4.61 -9.20 9.91
N ASN A 129 -5.93 -9.18 9.99
CA ASN A 129 -6.84 -9.23 8.86
C ASN A 129 -7.44 -7.85 8.56
N CYS A 130 -6.83 -6.79 9.11
CA CYS A 130 -7.43 -5.47 9.12
C CYS A 130 -6.47 -4.35 8.66
N THR A 131 -6.97 -3.50 7.79
CA THR A 131 -6.27 -2.32 7.28
C THR A 131 -6.95 -1.10 7.87
N CYS A 132 -6.19 -0.11 8.32
CA CYS A 132 -6.69 1.17 8.77
C CYS A 132 -6.30 2.28 7.80
N ALA A 133 -7.22 3.19 7.53
CA ALA A 133 -6.97 4.39 6.75
C ALA A 133 -7.68 5.59 7.34
N TYR A 134 -7.19 6.80 7.05
CA TYR A 134 -7.93 8.03 7.29
C TYR A 134 -7.80 9.01 6.12
N VAL A 135 -8.78 9.89 5.99
CA VAL A 135 -8.81 10.95 4.98
C VAL A 135 -8.53 12.28 5.64
N GLN A 136 -7.69 13.08 5.00
CA GLN A 136 -7.51 14.51 5.26
C GLN A 136 -7.92 15.30 4.02
N ILE A 137 -8.65 16.39 4.24
CA ILE A 137 -9.07 17.29 3.17
C ILE A 137 -8.07 18.45 3.10
N VAL A 138 -7.53 18.72 1.92
CA VAL A 138 -6.51 19.74 1.73
C VAL A 138 -7.11 21.12 2.02
N GLY A 139 -6.47 21.88 2.91
CA GLY A 139 -6.92 23.22 3.30
C GLY A 139 -8.00 23.23 4.39
N GLU A 140 -8.37 22.09 4.96
CA GLU A 140 -9.34 22.00 6.06
C GLU A 140 -8.72 21.39 7.32
N GLU A 141 -8.95 22.04 8.46
CA GLU A 141 -8.57 21.52 9.77
C GLU A 141 -9.71 20.67 10.34
N LEU A 142 -9.76 19.42 9.91
CA LEU A 142 -10.69 18.41 10.42
C LEU A 142 -9.92 17.34 11.20
N SER A 143 -10.51 16.88 12.30
CA SER A 143 -10.05 15.66 12.97
C SER A 143 -10.03 14.50 11.97
N PRO A 144 -8.98 13.66 11.98
CA PRO A 144 -8.89 12.52 11.07
C PRO A 144 -10.13 11.62 11.14
N ILE A 145 -10.73 11.34 9.98
CA ILE A 145 -11.87 10.43 9.86
C ILE A 145 -11.34 9.07 9.41
N PHE A 146 -11.27 8.15 10.37
CA PHE A 146 -10.69 6.82 10.17
C PHE A 146 -11.69 5.79 9.65
N ALA A 147 -11.25 4.80 8.89
CA ALA A 147 -12.00 3.58 8.66
C ALA A 147 -11.10 2.36 8.60
N SER A 148 -11.70 1.21 8.83
CA SER A 148 -11.09 -0.10 8.64
C SER A 148 -11.80 -0.87 7.53
N ASN A 149 -11.09 -1.76 6.84
CA ASN A 149 -11.70 -2.76 5.95
C ASN A 149 -12.71 -3.67 6.69
N THR A 150 -12.67 -3.74 8.02
CA THR A 150 -13.64 -4.48 8.84
C THR A 150 -14.91 -3.69 9.17
N ASP A 151 -14.94 -2.38 8.94
CA ASP A 151 -16.11 -1.54 9.26
C ASP A 151 -17.26 -1.83 8.29
N ARG A 152 -18.51 -1.58 8.72
CA ARG A 152 -19.71 -1.87 7.91
C ARG A 152 -20.21 -0.70 7.07
N TYR A 153 -19.37 0.31 6.84
CA TYR A 153 -19.72 1.46 6.00
C TYR A 153 -19.91 1.02 4.55
N THR A 154 -21.05 1.38 3.98
CA THR A 154 -21.42 1.08 2.59
C THR A 154 -21.84 2.35 1.87
N TYR A 155 -21.76 2.33 0.54
CA TYR A 155 -22.20 3.40 -0.32
C TYR A 155 -22.90 2.82 -1.54
N ASN A 156 -23.98 3.49 -1.98
CA ASN A 156 -24.72 3.10 -3.17
C ASN A 156 -23.98 3.62 -4.40
N TRP A 157 -22.95 2.88 -4.82
CA TRP A 157 -22.14 3.24 -5.99
C TRP A 157 -22.99 3.28 -7.26
N PRO A 158 -22.88 4.33 -8.08
CA PRO A 158 -23.59 4.40 -9.36
C PRO A 158 -23.16 3.24 -10.27
N PRO A 159 -24.09 2.65 -11.03
CA PRO A 159 -23.75 1.61 -11.98
C PRO A 159 -22.98 2.19 -13.17
N VAL A 160 -22.21 1.34 -13.84
CA VAL A 160 -21.50 1.70 -15.07
C VAL A 160 -22.47 1.66 -16.25
N GLY A 161 -22.48 2.71 -17.08
CA GLY A 161 -23.29 2.79 -18.28
C GLY A 161 -23.39 4.21 -18.84
N THR A 162 -24.34 4.44 -19.75
CA THR A 162 -24.53 5.71 -20.48
C THR A 162 -25.80 6.47 -20.10
N GLY A 163 -26.61 5.91 -19.20
CA GLY A 163 -27.86 6.51 -18.72
C GLY A 163 -27.65 7.59 -17.66
N ALA A 164 -28.72 8.33 -17.34
CA ALA A 164 -28.70 9.32 -16.27
C ALA A 164 -28.34 8.69 -14.92
N GLY A 165 -27.41 9.30 -14.19
CA GLY A 165 -26.93 8.80 -12.90
C GLY A 165 -25.96 7.61 -12.98
N GLN A 166 -25.55 7.21 -14.18
CA GLN A 166 -24.53 6.18 -14.39
C GLN A 166 -23.14 6.80 -14.60
N VAL A 167 -22.09 6.03 -14.33
CA VAL A 167 -20.71 6.44 -14.61
C VAL A 167 -20.18 5.78 -15.88
N PRO A 168 -19.28 6.45 -16.63
CA PRO A 168 -18.71 5.89 -17.85
C PRO A 168 -17.97 4.55 -17.62
N GLN A 169 -17.80 3.79 -18.70
CA GLN A 169 -17.00 2.57 -18.69
C GLN A 169 -15.60 2.84 -18.13
N GLY A 170 -15.14 2.01 -17.19
CA GLY A 170 -13.85 2.18 -16.51
C GLY A 170 -13.83 3.17 -15.35
N GLN A 171 -14.95 3.87 -15.06
CA GLN A 171 -15.07 4.80 -13.93
C GLN A 171 -15.92 4.25 -12.77
N GLY A 172 -16.33 2.98 -12.82
CA GLY A 172 -17.00 2.32 -11.71
C GLY A 172 -16.03 1.90 -10.61
N VAL A 173 -16.49 1.86 -9.36
CA VAL A 173 -15.74 1.24 -8.25
C VAL A 173 -15.92 -0.28 -8.32
N ASN A 174 -14.83 -1.02 -8.50
CA ASN A 174 -14.87 -2.48 -8.59
C ASN A 174 -15.20 -3.14 -7.23
N ASN A 175 -15.78 -4.35 -7.25
CA ASN A 175 -16.30 -4.99 -6.03
C ASN A 175 -15.23 -5.34 -4.98
N GLY A 176 -14.00 -5.60 -5.43
CA GLY A 176 -12.87 -5.85 -4.53
C GLY A 176 -12.55 -4.62 -3.70
N ALA A 177 -12.42 -3.46 -4.35
CA ALA A 177 -12.00 -2.22 -3.70
C ALA A 177 -13.08 -1.64 -2.75
N ARG A 178 -14.37 -1.80 -3.04
CA ARG A 178 -15.50 -1.20 -2.27
C ARG A 178 -15.44 -1.41 -0.76
N HIS A 179 -14.78 -2.49 -0.32
CA HIS A 179 -14.74 -2.89 1.08
C HIS A 179 -13.42 -2.52 1.78
N HIS A 180 -12.46 -1.97 1.05
CA HIS A 180 -11.13 -1.64 1.57
C HIS A 180 -11.13 -0.32 2.35
N ALA A 181 -10.13 -0.17 3.22
CA ALA A 181 -10.11 0.88 4.24
C ALA A 181 -10.08 2.29 3.62
N GLU A 182 -9.34 2.47 2.53
CA GLU A 182 -9.19 3.74 1.81
C GLU A 182 -10.55 4.24 1.31
N ILE A 183 -11.33 3.34 0.71
CA ILE A 183 -12.66 3.65 0.19
C ILE A 183 -13.65 3.83 1.35
N LYS A 184 -13.61 2.97 2.37
CA LYS A 184 -14.45 3.13 3.56
C LYS A 184 -14.20 4.42 4.31
N ALA A 185 -12.96 4.93 4.32
CA ALA A 185 -12.64 6.20 4.94
C ALA A 185 -13.34 7.35 4.21
N MET A 186 -13.31 7.36 2.87
CA MET A 186 -14.06 8.34 2.07
C MET A 186 -15.58 8.23 2.26
N ILE A 187 -16.12 7.00 2.31
CA ILE A 187 -17.54 6.78 2.62
C ILE A 187 -17.87 7.38 3.99
N ARG A 188 -17.04 7.12 5.01
CA ARG A 188 -17.26 7.62 6.36
C ARG A 188 -17.22 9.15 6.42
N VAL A 189 -16.32 9.79 5.66
CA VAL A 189 -16.27 11.26 5.54
C VAL A 189 -17.61 11.81 5.07
N VAL A 190 -18.13 11.29 3.96
CA VAL A 190 -19.42 11.75 3.39
C VAL A 190 -20.60 11.43 4.32
N GLN A 191 -20.61 10.25 4.94
CA GLN A 191 -21.62 9.88 5.93
C GLN A 191 -21.56 10.72 7.22
N SER A 192 -20.41 11.34 7.52
CA SER A 192 -20.25 12.27 8.63
C SER A 192 -20.72 13.70 8.29
N GLY A 193 -21.32 13.90 7.11
CA GLY A 193 -21.82 15.21 6.65
C GLY A 193 -20.75 16.10 6.01
N VAL A 194 -19.53 15.60 5.82
CA VAL A 194 -18.44 16.36 5.20
C VAL A 194 -18.45 16.13 3.69
N SER A 195 -18.60 17.21 2.92
CA SER A 195 -18.55 17.14 1.46
C SER A 195 -17.12 16.98 0.95
N LEU A 196 -16.92 16.12 -0.06
CA LEU A 196 -15.68 16.03 -0.84
C LEU A 196 -15.76 16.79 -2.17
N GLN A 197 -16.93 17.36 -2.50
CA GLN A 197 -17.17 18.03 -3.77
C GLN A 197 -16.21 19.20 -3.99
N GLY A 198 -15.43 19.16 -5.08
CA GLY A 198 -14.50 20.21 -5.46
C GLY A 198 -13.21 20.22 -4.63
N LYS A 199 -12.95 19.19 -3.81
CA LYS A 199 -11.83 19.19 -2.85
C LYS A 199 -10.72 18.22 -3.27
N ALA A 200 -9.49 18.62 -2.98
CA ALA A 200 -8.35 17.72 -2.99
C ALA A 200 -8.30 16.96 -1.66
N ILE A 201 -8.05 15.64 -1.72
CA ILE A 201 -7.95 14.78 -0.54
C ILE A 201 -6.62 14.05 -0.47
N ILE A 202 -6.21 13.74 0.75
CA ILE A 202 -5.08 12.88 1.06
C ILE A 202 -5.60 11.70 1.86
N ILE A 203 -5.27 10.49 1.42
CA ILE A 203 -5.57 9.24 2.13
C ILE A 203 -4.28 8.73 2.74
N PHE A 204 -4.29 8.43 4.02
CA PHE A 204 -3.21 7.73 4.69
C PHE A 204 -3.68 6.33 5.04
N THR A 205 -2.90 5.31 4.70
CA THR A 205 -3.24 3.90 4.93
C THR A 205 -2.04 3.14 5.48
N ASP A 206 -2.29 2.18 6.37
CA ASP A 206 -1.25 1.31 6.96
C ASP A 206 -0.94 0.07 6.10
N ARG A 207 -1.47 0.04 4.88
CA ARG A 207 -1.25 -1.02 3.89
C ARG A 207 -1.17 -0.42 2.50
N ASP A 208 -0.29 -0.98 1.68
CA ASP A 208 -0.22 -0.64 0.27
C ASP A 208 -1.53 -1.01 -0.45
N PRO A 209 -2.05 -0.12 -1.30
CA PRO A 209 -3.22 -0.42 -2.11
C PRO A 209 -3.00 -1.67 -3.00
N CYS A 210 -3.93 -2.62 -2.97
CA CYS A 210 -3.86 -3.80 -3.84
C CYS A 210 -4.28 -3.48 -5.29
N GLN A 211 -4.17 -4.46 -6.20
CA GLN A 211 -4.52 -4.30 -7.61
C GLN A 211 -5.90 -3.69 -7.85
N TYR A 212 -6.89 -4.03 -7.01
CA TYR A 212 -8.25 -3.51 -7.13
C TYR A 212 -8.34 -2.04 -6.75
N CYS A 213 -7.62 -1.61 -5.72
CA CYS A 213 -7.60 -0.23 -5.26
C CYS A 213 -6.81 0.67 -6.22
N ASP A 214 -5.71 0.14 -6.77
CA ASP A 214 -4.69 0.88 -7.49
C ASP A 214 -4.77 0.68 -9.01
N ARG A 215 -4.28 -0.46 -9.51
CA ARG A 215 -4.27 -0.81 -10.95
C ARG A 215 -5.64 -0.72 -11.61
N ASP A 216 -6.66 -1.25 -10.94
CA ASP A 216 -8.05 -1.24 -11.41
C ASP A 216 -8.80 0.04 -11.00
N ARG A 217 -8.06 1.06 -10.53
CA ARG A 217 -8.52 2.43 -10.30
C ARG A 217 -9.64 2.56 -9.26
N GLY A 218 -9.74 1.62 -8.32
CA GLY A 218 -10.80 1.61 -7.30
C GLY A 218 -10.83 2.87 -6.44
N ILE A 219 -9.68 3.30 -5.91
CA ILE A 219 -9.58 4.52 -5.08
C ILE A 219 -9.87 5.76 -5.92
N GLU A 220 -9.27 5.85 -7.11
CA GLU A 220 -9.47 6.96 -8.04
C GLU A 220 -10.95 7.15 -8.38
N ASN A 221 -11.63 6.07 -8.79
CA ASN A 221 -13.03 6.11 -9.16
C ASN A 221 -13.93 6.45 -7.97
N ALA A 222 -13.62 5.93 -6.78
CA ALA A 222 -14.36 6.26 -5.57
C ALA A 222 -14.23 7.76 -5.23
N ALA A 223 -13.01 8.30 -5.27
CA ALA A 223 -12.76 9.72 -5.01
C ALA A 223 -13.49 10.61 -6.03
N ARG A 224 -13.44 10.26 -7.33
CA ARG A 224 -14.13 10.97 -8.40
C ARG A 224 -15.65 10.99 -8.19
N ILE A 225 -16.24 9.83 -7.92
CA ILE A 225 -17.69 9.70 -7.72
C ILE A 225 -18.15 10.50 -6.50
N LEU A 226 -17.35 10.54 -5.44
CA LEU A 226 -17.64 11.33 -4.24
C LEU A 226 -17.36 12.83 -4.41
N GLY A 227 -16.90 13.26 -5.60
CA GLY A 227 -16.77 14.66 -5.99
C GLY A 227 -15.40 15.28 -5.76
N ALA A 228 -14.39 14.52 -5.33
CA ALA A 228 -13.04 15.03 -5.14
C ALA A 228 -12.40 15.41 -6.48
N THR A 229 -11.49 16.40 -6.46
CA THR A 229 -10.75 16.87 -7.65
C THR A 229 -9.40 16.21 -7.80
N SER A 230 -8.82 15.73 -6.69
CA SER A 230 -7.60 14.95 -6.70
C SER A 230 -7.49 14.09 -5.46
N VAL A 231 -6.80 12.96 -5.57
CA VAL A 231 -6.45 12.09 -4.45
C VAL A 231 -4.95 11.83 -4.41
N THR A 232 -4.34 12.01 -3.24
CA THR A 232 -2.97 11.57 -2.95
C THR A 232 -3.04 10.47 -1.91
N ILE A 233 -2.26 9.40 -2.07
CA ILE A 233 -2.29 8.25 -1.15
C ILE A 233 -0.90 8.09 -0.54
N TRP A 234 -0.83 8.08 0.78
CA TRP A 234 0.35 7.73 1.53
C TRP A 234 0.18 6.33 2.11
N CYS A 235 1.09 5.44 1.75
CA CYS A 235 1.12 4.05 2.14
C CYS A 235 2.56 3.64 2.51
N PRO A 236 2.78 2.43 3.07
CA PRO A 236 4.11 1.99 3.49
C PRO A 236 5.18 2.08 2.39
N SER A 237 4.83 1.78 1.14
CA SER A 237 5.73 1.85 -0.01
C SER A 237 5.96 3.26 -0.56
N GLY A 238 5.28 4.28 -0.01
CA GLY A 238 5.52 5.69 -0.33
C GLY A 238 4.25 6.48 -0.66
N CYS A 239 4.39 7.43 -1.57
CA CYS A 239 3.31 8.30 -2.01
C CYS A 239 2.89 7.92 -3.43
N ILE A 240 1.58 7.83 -3.66
CA ILE A 240 0.95 7.63 -4.97
C ILE A 240 0.14 8.89 -5.30
N GLY A 241 0.40 9.47 -6.47
CA GLY A 241 -0.25 10.69 -6.94
C GLY A 241 0.59 11.96 -6.75
N PRO A 242 -0.05 13.15 -6.77
CA PRO A 242 -1.49 13.36 -6.83
C PRO A 242 -2.11 12.79 -8.12
N ILE A 243 -3.23 12.09 -7.98
CA ILE A 243 -4.06 11.63 -9.10
C ILE A 243 -5.15 12.66 -9.32
N HIS A 244 -5.18 13.29 -10.50
CA HIS A 244 -6.21 14.27 -10.87
C HIS A 244 -7.43 13.55 -11.45
N LEU A 245 -8.64 13.96 -11.02
CA LEU A 245 -9.88 13.21 -11.18
C LEU A 245 -10.82 13.76 -12.26
#